data_AF-A0A7S3HLL7-F1
#
_entry.id   AF-A0A7S3HLL7-F1
#
_cell.length_a   1.000
_cell.length_b   1.000
_cell.length_c   1.000
_cell.angle_alpha   90.00
_cell.angle_beta   90.00
_cell.angle_gamma   90.00
#
_symmetry.space_group_name_H-M   'P 1'
#
loop_
_entity.id
_entity.type
_entity.pdbx_description
1 polymer ?
#
loop_
_entity_poly.entity_id
_entity_poly.type
_entity_poly.pdbx_seq_one_letter_code
_entity_poly.pdbx_strand_id
1 'polypeptide(L)'
;SVIKGVWANGEITSGKLFDEAGHLVFEGELRNLQPYGQGTLHLPNNTTYTGNIDQGQPHGAGVFTYANQKTFHGEFTHGQVVSGSGFHVLANQDTYEGEIVDGQPQGTGSYTIHPRGDVMTGEFKNGSMVTGRLNMSGGRYFYEGGWQNNVFHGQGELCNRKFHYKGNFFKGQMHGAGVVKFRKLTEEKNTTAKSINNSSNSDNLTSDESLYHPEFSGEFRGGIPYEGSGYFRYPAYSFHGTITKGKKHGEGVLYHQDGKYQQGLFENDVFVSGTMGKARAALKYVGTFDKDGKMFGNGTVVMIDGRVLEGEFKEGSLLSPGKITYRDKSVYEGELEKLIRHGQGVFTATNGSVYTGGFNKDEMDGQGVLVHPDGQKLEGTFQKGRLINGFGQLRLKDGGYYEGTWVE
;
A
#
# COMPACT_ATOMS: atom_id res chain seq x y z
N SER A 1 -25.09 -27.76 43.30
CA SER A 1 -26.01 -27.90 42.15
C SER A 1 -27.41 -28.27 42.62
N VAL A 2 -28.46 -27.72 42.01
CA VAL A 2 -29.87 -28.05 42.31
C VAL A 2 -30.48 -28.80 41.12
N ILE A 3 -31.21 -29.87 41.38
CA ILE A 3 -31.89 -30.68 40.36
C ILE A 3 -33.40 -30.59 40.55
N LYS A 4 -34.14 -30.31 39.48
CA LYS A 4 -35.62 -30.30 39.46
C LYS A 4 -36.11 -31.13 38.30
N GLY A 5 -36.91 -32.18 38.54
CA GLY A 5 -37.32 -33.06 37.44
C GLY A 5 -38.27 -34.19 37.80
N VAL A 6 -38.47 -35.09 36.85
CA VAL A 6 -39.38 -36.24 36.90
C VAL A 6 -38.64 -37.46 37.44
N TRP A 7 -39.24 -38.10 38.44
CA TRP A 7 -38.70 -39.29 39.08
C TRP A 7 -39.53 -40.53 38.71
N ALA A 8 -38.86 -41.61 38.34
CA ALA A 8 -39.46 -42.92 38.11
C ALA A 8 -38.63 -43.99 38.82
N ASN A 9 -39.28 -44.86 39.59
CA ASN A 9 -38.63 -45.96 40.33
C ASN A 9 -37.47 -45.53 41.24
N GLY A 10 -37.52 -44.31 41.79
CA GLY A 10 -36.45 -43.75 42.65
C GLY A 10 -35.28 -43.12 41.88
N GLU A 11 -35.31 -43.12 40.56
CA GLU A 11 -34.31 -42.47 39.70
C GLU A 11 -34.91 -41.26 38.99
N ILE A 12 -34.11 -40.22 38.78
CA ILE A 12 -34.53 -39.09 37.94
C ILE A 12 -34.36 -39.46 36.47
N THR A 13 -35.37 -39.18 35.65
CA THR A 13 -35.40 -39.56 34.22
C THR A 13 -35.29 -38.36 33.29
N SER A 14 -35.77 -37.19 33.73
CA SER A 14 -35.59 -35.93 33.02
C SER A 14 -35.70 -34.76 33.99
N GLY A 15 -35.13 -33.61 33.64
CA GLY A 15 -35.21 -32.42 34.47
C GLY A 15 -34.31 -31.29 34.04
N LYS A 16 -34.19 -30.31 34.94
CA LYS A 16 -33.31 -29.15 34.83
C LYS A 16 -32.23 -29.22 35.90
N LEU A 17 -30.97 -29.01 35.48
CA LEU A 17 -29.83 -28.88 36.37
C LEU A 17 -29.42 -27.41 36.48
N PHE A 18 -29.17 -26.96 37.70
CA PHE A 18 -28.68 -25.63 37.99
C PHE A 18 -27.32 -25.70 38.69
N ASP A 19 -26.42 -24.78 38.33
CA ASP A 19 -25.14 -24.61 39.03
C ASP A 19 -25.33 -24.06 40.46
N GLU A 20 -24.23 -23.85 41.19
CA GLU A 20 -24.28 -23.31 42.55
C GLU A 20 -24.74 -21.84 42.62
N ALA A 21 -24.59 -21.09 41.54
CA ALA A 21 -25.06 -19.72 41.40
C ALA A 21 -26.55 -19.64 40.98
N GLY A 22 -27.17 -20.78 40.68
CA GLY A 22 -28.57 -20.89 40.27
C GLY A 22 -28.81 -20.70 38.77
N HIS A 23 -27.78 -20.70 37.94
CA HIS A 23 -27.93 -20.66 36.48
C HIS A 23 -28.33 -22.04 35.94
N LEU A 24 -29.25 -22.07 34.98
CA LEU A 24 -29.60 -23.28 34.25
C LEU A 24 -28.40 -23.74 33.41
N VAL A 25 -27.93 -24.96 33.63
CA VAL A 25 -26.79 -25.56 32.88
C VAL A 25 -27.21 -26.70 31.97
N PHE A 26 -28.36 -27.32 32.25
CA PHE A 26 -28.89 -28.40 31.43
C PHE A 26 -30.40 -28.53 31.59
N GLU A 27 -31.09 -28.87 30.51
CA GLU A 27 -32.46 -29.38 30.54
C GLU A 27 -32.63 -30.55 29.57
N GLY A 28 -33.19 -31.67 30.03
CA GLY A 28 -33.37 -32.86 29.20
C GLY A 28 -33.40 -34.15 30.00
N GLU A 29 -33.06 -35.24 29.32
CA GLU A 29 -32.99 -36.58 29.89
C GLU A 29 -31.80 -36.73 30.86
N LEU A 30 -32.02 -37.50 31.94
CA LEU A 30 -31.04 -37.74 32.99
C LEU A 30 -30.92 -39.24 33.26
N ARG A 31 -29.70 -39.69 33.55
CA ARG A 31 -29.42 -41.06 34.02
C ARG A 31 -28.36 -40.99 35.11
N ASN A 32 -28.60 -41.64 36.24
CA ASN A 32 -27.69 -41.61 37.41
C ASN A 32 -27.29 -40.18 37.83
N LEU A 33 -28.25 -39.23 37.82
CA LEU A 33 -28.05 -37.81 38.12
C LEU A 33 -27.12 -37.05 37.13
N GLN A 34 -26.80 -37.64 35.98
CA GLN A 34 -25.98 -37.03 34.93
C GLN A 34 -26.80 -36.79 33.65
N PRO A 35 -26.52 -35.73 32.88
CA PRO A 35 -27.11 -35.55 31.55
C PRO A 35 -26.83 -36.74 30.64
N TYR A 36 -27.87 -37.28 30.01
CA TYR A 36 -27.81 -38.44 29.13
C TYR A 36 -28.97 -38.40 28.15
N GLY A 37 -28.79 -38.86 26.91
CA GLY A 37 -29.86 -38.88 25.90
C GLY A 37 -30.14 -37.50 25.32
N GLN A 38 -31.40 -37.17 25.04
CA GLN A 38 -31.75 -35.90 24.41
C GLN A 38 -31.82 -34.74 25.42
N GLY A 39 -31.24 -33.60 25.08
CA GLY A 39 -31.38 -32.39 25.89
C GLY A 39 -30.62 -31.19 25.36
N THR A 40 -30.64 -30.12 26.17
CA THR A 40 -29.98 -28.85 25.91
C THR A 40 -28.99 -28.53 27.02
N LEU A 41 -27.71 -28.40 26.66
CA LEU A 41 -26.66 -27.85 27.52
C LEU A 41 -26.62 -26.33 27.35
N HIS A 42 -26.55 -25.61 28.47
CA HIS A 42 -26.33 -24.17 28.51
C HIS A 42 -24.90 -23.91 28.96
N LEU A 43 -24.10 -23.41 28.03
CA LEU A 43 -22.66 -23.21 28.17
C LEU A 43 -22.35 -21.73 28.45
N PRO A 44 -21.12 -21.41 28.91
CA PRO A 44 -20.69 -20.02 29.05
C PRO A 44 -20.88 -19.19 27.77
N ASN A 45 -20.90 -17.86 27.93
CA ASN A 45 -21.08 -16.91 26.83
C ASN A 45 -22.39 -17.11 26.04
N ASN A 46 -23.49 -17.52 26.68
CA ASN A 46 -24.79 -17.73 26.03
C ASN A 46 -24.73 -18.72 24.85
N THR A 47 -23.81 -19.68 24.88
CA THR A 47 -23.78 -20.77 23.90
C THR A 47 -24.67 -21.90 24.39
N THR A 48 -25.43 -22.52 23.50
CA THR A 48 -26.19 -23.73 23.81
C THR A 48 -25.77 -24.86 22.89
N TYR A 49 -25.93 -26.09 23.37
CA TYR A 49 -25.91 -27.29 22.55
C TYR A 49 -27.23 -28.02 22.74
N THR A 50 -27.93 -28.35 21.65
CA THR A 50 -29.14 -29.17 21.69
C THR A 50 -28.92 -30.43 20.87
N GLY A 51 -29.11 -31.61 21.48
CA GLY A 51 -28.94 -32.89 20.80
C GLY A 51 -28.74 -34.04 21.76
N ASN A 52 -28.14 -35.12 21.25
CA ASN A 52 -27.76 -36.27 22.07
C ASN A 52 -26.57 -35.92 22.98
N ILE A 53 -26.60 -36.45 24.20
CA ILE A 53 -25.62 -36.21 25.26
C ILE A 53 -25.27 -37.55 25.91
N ASP A 54 -23.99 -37.78 26.17
CA ASP A 54 -23.50 -38.93 26.92
C ASP A 54 -22.51 -38.47 27.98
N GLN A 55 -22.72 -38.93 29.23
CA GLN A 55 -21.93 -38.55 30.40
C GLN A 55 -21.70 -37.02 30.54
N GLY A 56 -22.74 -36.22 30.27
CA GLY A 56 -22.64 -34.76 30.36
C GLY A 56 -21.98 -34.07 29.15
N GLN A 57 -21.61 -34.80 28.10
CA GLN A 57 -20.93 -34.25 26.93
C GLN A 57 -21.76 -34.44 25.65
N PRO A 58 -21.66 -33.53 24.67
CA PRO A 58 -22.21 -33.74 23.33
C PRO A 58 -21.79 -35.10 22.73
N HIS A 59 -22.75 -35.85 22.21
CA HIS A 59 -22.52 -37.16 21.59
C HIS A 59 -23.55 -37.39 20.48
N GLY A 60 -23.18 -38.00 19.34
CA GLY A 60 -24.07 -38.17 18.17
C GLY A 60 -24.52 -36.83 17.57
N ALA A 61 -25.66 -36.83 16.89
CA ALA A 61 -26.19 -35.63 16.24
C ALA A 61 -26.60 -34.53 17.24
N GLY A 62 -26.23 -33.29 16.93
CA GLY A 62 -26.64 -32.12 17.69
C GLY A 62 -26.32 -30.79 17.03
N VAL A 63 -26.75 -29.72 17.67
CA VAL A 63 -26.63 -28.34 17.17
C VAL A 63 -26.07 -27.44 18.25
N PHE A 64 -24.93 -26.81 17.98
CA PHE A 64 -24.48 -25.66 18.75
C PHE A 64 -25.16 -24.39 18.24
N THR A 65 -25.65 -23.55 19.16
CA THR A 65 -26.11 -22.18 18.88
C THR A 65 -25.29 -21.22 19.73
N TYR A 66 -24.57 -20.32 19.08
CA TYR A 66 -23.65 -19.39 19.74
C TYR A 66 -24.36 -18.08 20.10
N ALA A 67 -23.72 -17.25 20.95
CA ALA A 67 -24.26 -15.94 21.37
C ALA A 67 -24.69 -15.03 20.22
N ASN A 68 -23.97 -15.12 19.09
CA ASN A 68 -24.22 -14.36 17.86
C ASN A 68 -25.32 -14.99 16.97
N GLN A 69 -26.05 -15.99 17.49
CA GLN A 69 -27.09 -16.76 16.80
C GLN A 69 -26.60 -17.60 15.61
N LYS A 70 -25.29 -17.64 15.35
CA LYS A 70 -24.76 -18.60 14.38
C LYS A 70 -24.87 -20.01 14.96
N THR A 71 -25.01 -20.98 14.07
CA THR A 71 -25.20 -22.39 14.44
C THR A 71 -24.15 -23.29 13.80
N PHE A 72 -23.91 -24.43 14.45
CA PHE A 72 -23.15 -25.54 13.89
C PHE A 72 -23.93 -26.83 14.09
N HIS A 73 -24.24 -27.50 12.99
CA HIS A 73 -24.93 -28.78 12.96
C HIS A 73 -23.87 -29.86 12.78
N GLY A 74 -23.77 -30.81 13.72
CA GLY A 74 -22.72 -31.80 13.66
C GLY A 74 -23.01 -33.11 14.36
N GLU A 75 -22.08 -34.03 14.15
CA GLU A 75 -21.92 -35.29 14.86
C GLU A 75 -20.80 -35.16 15.88
N PHE A 76 -21.04 -35.62 17.10
CA PHE A 76 -20.12 -35.46 18.22
C PHE A 76 -19.73 -36.80 18.84
N THR A 77 -18.54 -36.87 19.43
CA THR A 77 -18.12 -38.03 20.22
C THR A 77 -17.27 -37.53 21.38
N HIS A 78 -17.72 -37.79 22.62
CA HIS A 78 -17.08 -37.30 23.85
C HIS A 78 -16.82 -35.79 23.81
N GLY A 79 -17.83 -35.03 23.36
CA GLY A 79 -17.77 -33.57 23.23
C GLY A 79 -16.96 -33.03 22.06
N GLN A 80 -16.29 -33.88 21.28
CA GLN A 80 -15.49 -33.46 20.12
C GLN A 80 -16.33 -33.55 18.83
N VAL A 81 -16.16 -32.60 17.93
CA VAL A 81 -16.76 -32.65 16.59
C VAL A 81 -16.12 -33.77 15.79
N VAL A 82 -16.94 -34.69 15.29
CA VAL A 82 -16.55 -35.69 14.30
C VAL A 82 -16.77 -35.12 12.90
N SER A 83 -17.99 -34.64 12.63
CA SER A 83 -18.30 -33.98 11.37
C SER A 83 -19.41 -32.96 11.55
N GLY A 84 -19.60 -32.07 10.58
CA GLY A 84 -20.70 -31.11 10.63
C GLY A 84 -20.50 -29.93 9.69
N SER A 85 -21.44 -29.01 9.73
CA SER A 85 -21.37 -27.77 8.95
C SER A 85 -21.97 -26.59 9.70
N GLY A 86 -21.48 -25.40 9.37
CA GLY A 86 -21.90 -24.13 9.96
C GLY A 86 -20.74 -23.42 10.64
N PHE A 87 -21.06 -22.55 11.57
CA PHE A 87 -20.09 -21.74 12.31
C PHE A 87 -19.68 -22.46 13.59
N HIS A 88 -18.41 -22.86 13.71
CA HIS A 88 -17.87 -23.51 14.88
C HIS A 88 -16.72 -22.72 15.52
N VAL A 89 -16.65 -22.74 16.85
CA VAL A 89 -15.47 -22.29 17.62
C VAL A 89 -14.57 -23.50 17.82
N LEU A 90 -13.41 -23.50 17.18
CA LEU A 90 -12.43 -24.59 17.22
C LEU A 90 -11.75 -24.68 18.60
N ALA A 91 -11.07 -25.80 18.86
CA ALA A 91 -10.38 -26.04 20.14
C ALA A 91 -9.29 -25.00 20.48
N ASN A 92 -8.72 -24.34 19.47
CA ASN A 92 -7.74 -23.26 19.63
C ASN A 92 -8.39 -21.86 19.79
N GLN A 93 -9.72 -21.79 19.92
CA GLN A 93 -10.54 -20.56 20.00
C GLN A 93 -10.64 -19.77 18.69
N ASP A 94 -10.07 -20.27 17.60
CA ASP A 94 -10.35 -19.73 16.27
C ASP A 94 -11.78 -20.08 15.85
N THR A 95 -12.32 -19.33 14.90
CA THR A 95 -13.67 -19.61 14.38
C THR A 95 -13.59 -20.06 12.94
N TYR A 96 -14.43 -21.02 12.59
CA TYR A 96 -14.53 -21.54 11.23
C TYR A 96 -15.99 -21.64 10.82
N GLU A 97 -16.30 -21.17 9.62
CA GLU A 97 -17.61 -21.27 9.00
C GLU A 97 -17.49 -22.06 7.71
N GLY A 98 -17.98 -23.30 7.72
CA GLY A 98 -17.83 -24.25 6.63
C GLY A 98 -18.10 -25.68 7.07
N GLU A 99 -17.58 -26.65 6.33
CA GLU A 99 -17.71 -28.08 6.63
C GLU A 99 -16.53 -28.56 7.48
N ILE A 100 -16.80 -29.41 8.47
CA ILE A 100 -15.81 -30.08 9.30
C ILE A 100 -15.97 -31.58 9.10
N VAL A 101 -14.87 -32.28 8.83
CA VAL A 101 -14.79 -33.75 8.70
C VAL A 101 -13.60 -34.24 9.51
N ASP A 102 -13.80 -35.28 10.30
CA ASP A 102 -12.84 -35.81 11.29
C ASP A 102 -12.24 -34.72 12.20
N GLY A 103 -13.09 -33.77 12.62
CA GLY A 103 -12.71 -32.64 13.45
C GLY A 103 -11.86 -31.57 12.73
N GLN A 104 -11.71 -31.66 11.40
CA GLN A 104 -10.88 -30.76 10.61
C GLN A 104 -11.69 -29.97 9.57
N PRO A 105 -11.41 -28.67 9.37
CA PRO A 105 -11.97 -27.89 8.26
C PRO A 105 -11.80 -28.56 6.89
N GLN A 106 -12.88 -28.56 6.09
CA GLN A 106 -12.97 -29.25 4.81
C GLN A 106 -13.82 -28.43 3.82
N GLY A 107 -13.50 -28.53 2.53
CA GLY A 107 -14.24 -27.84 1.47
C GLY A 107 -14.09 -26.32 1.53
N THR A 108 -15.02 -25.60 0.91
CA THR A 108 -15.02 -24.14 0.93
C THR A 108 -15.48 -23.61 2.29
N GLY A 109 -14.73 -22.68 2.89
CA GLY A 109 -15.12 -22.05 4.15
C GLY A 109 -14.37 -20.75 4.48
N SER A 110 -14.67 -20.21 5.66
CA SER A 110 -14.08 -18.99 6.22
C SER A 110 -13.51 -19.26 7.61
N TYR A 111 -12.20 -19.12 7.77
CA TYR A 111 -11.47 -19.31 9.02
C TYR A 111 -11.00 -17.96 9.56
N THR A 112 -11.34 -17.61 10.80
CA THR A 112 -10.89 -16.38 11.47
C THR A 112 -9.92 -16.71 12.59
N ILE A 113 -8.71 -16.17 12.50
CA ILE A 113 -7.62 -16.37 13.45
C ILE A 113 -7.74 -15.31 14.56
N HIS A 114 -7.93 -15.76 15.80
CA HIS A 114 -8.03 -14.91 16.98
C HIS A 114 -6.69 -14.82 17.73
N PRO A 115 -6.43 -13.72 18.48
CA PRO A 115 -7.27 -12.54 18.65
C PRO A 115 -7.11 -11.48 17.54
N ARG A 116 -6.20 -11.69 16.57
CA ARG A 116 -5.85 -10.68 15.56
C ARG A 116 -6.98 -10.36 14.58
N GLY A 117 -7.89 -11.31 14.35
CA GLY A 117 -8.99 -11.19 13.39
C GLY A 117 -8.52 -11.29 11.94
N ASP A 118 -7.42 -12.00 11.69
CA ASP A 118 -6.98 -12.30 10.32
C ASP A 118 -7.94 -13.35 9.73
N VAL A 119 -8.43 -13.14 8.51
CA VAL A 119 -9.50 -13.96 7.91
C VAL A 119 -8.97 -14.67 6.67
N MET A 120 -9.16 -15.99 6.64
CA MET A 120 -8.81 -16.89 5.56
C MET A 120 -10.08 -17.46 4.92
N THR A 121 -10.33 -17.16 3.65
CA THR A 121 -11.48 -17.69 2.90
C THR A 121 -10.99 -18.50 1.71
N GLY A 122 -11.49 -19.72 1.54
CA GLY A 122 -11.11 -20.56 0.40
C GLY A 122 -11.40 -22.05 0.63
N GLU A 123 -10.69 -22.88 -0.12
CA GLU A 123 -10.77 -24.35 -0.05
C GLU A 123 -9.83 -24.89 1.03
N PHE A 124 -10.38 -25.72 1.91
CA PHE A 124 -9.68 -26.43 2.99
C PHE A 124 -9.70 -27.94 2.74
N LYS A 125 -8.60 -28.59 3.07
CA LYS A 125 -8.49 -30.05 3.05
C LYS A 125 -7.68 -30.51 4.24
N ASN A 126 -8.24 -31.44 5.02
CA ASN A 126 -7.60 -31.96 6.24
C ASN A 126 -7.14 -30.81 7.16
N GLY A 127 -8.01 -29.81 7.33
CA GLY A 127 -7.79 -28.67 8.21
C GLY A 127 -6.82 -27.61 7.70
N SER A 128 -6.20 -27.81 6.53
CA SER A 128 -5.26 -26.85 5.93
C SER A 128 -5.87 -26.19 4.70
N MET A 129 -5.64 -24.89 4.53
CA MET A 129 -6.01 -24.21 3.29
C MET A 129 -5.19 -24.76 2.12
N VAL A 130 -5.83 -24.96 0.97
CA VAL A 130 -5.20 -25.42 -0.29
C VAL A 130 -5.17 -24.28 -1.31
N THR A 131 -6.24 -23.49 -1.38
CA THR A 131 -6.26 -22.26 -2.16
C THR A 131 -7.26 -21.29 -1.55
N GLY A 132 -6.98 -19.99 -1.64
CA GLY A 132 -7.86 -18.98 -1.10
C GLY A 132 -7.16 -17.66 -0.83
N ARG A 133 -7.88 -16.80 -0.12
CA ARG A 133 -7.47 -15.46 0.25
C ARG A 133 -7.30 -15.34 1.75
N LEU A 134 -6.15 -14.84 2.17
CA LEU A 134 -5.88 -14.38 3.53
C LEU A 134 -5.92 -12.85 3.53
N ASN A 135 -6.80 -12.25 4.33
CA ASN A 135 -6.81 -10.82 4.64
C ASN A 135 -6.22 -10.62 6.04
N MET A 136 -5.13 -9.85 6.15
CA MET A 136 -4.45 -9.60 7.42
C MET A 136 -4.59 -8.16 7.87
N SER A 137 -4.46 -7.95 9.19
CA SER A 137 -4.39 -6.61 9.80
C SER A 137 -5.57 -5.70 9.41
N GLY A 138 -6.78 -6.26 9.38
CA GLY A 138 -8.01 -5.56 8.99
C GLY A 138 -8.10 -5.23 7.49
N GLY A 139 -7.50 -6.07 6.63
CA GLY A 139 -7.55 -5.89 5.17
C GLY A 139 -6.44 -5.00 4.58
N ARG A 140 -5.47 -4.57 5.39
CA ARG A 140 -4.32 -3.74 4.94
C ARG A 140 -3.27 -4.52 4.16
N TYR A 141 -3.35 -5.85 4.20
CA TYR A 141 -2.49 -6.80 3.52
C TYR A 141 -3.37 -7.95 3.06
N PHE A 142 -3.15 -8.45 1.85
CA PHE A 142 -3.76 -9.71 1.45
C PHE A 142 -2.79 -10.60 0.69
N TYR A 143 -2.99 -11.90 0.84
CA TYR A 143 -2.48 -12.91 -0.07
C TYR A 143 -3.66 -13.63 -0.70
N GLU A 144 -3.60 -13.92 -1.99
CA GLU A 144 -4.57 -14.74 -2.70
C GLU A 144 -3.85 -15.72 -3.61
N GLY A 145 -4.07 -17.02 -3.44
CA GLY A 145 -3.36 -18.02 -4.23
C GLY A 145 -3.37 -19.42 -3.62
N GLY A 146 -2.36 -20.21 -3.98
CA GLY A 146 -2.17 -21.57 -3.50
C GLY A 146 -1.48 -21.66 -2.13
N TRP A 147 -1.73 -22.76 -1.44
CA TRP A 147 -1.20 -23.03 -0.11
C TRP A 147 -0.68 -24.45 -0.04
N GLN A 148 0.42 -24.64 0.70
CA GLN A 148 0.94 -25.96 1.03
C GLN A 148 1.52 -25.92 2.43
N ASN A 149 1.13 -26.85 3.31
CA ASN A 149 1.59 -26.90 4.71
C ASN A 149 1.42 -25.56 5.42
N ASN A 150 0.27 -24.91 5.25
CA ASN A 150 -0.09 -23.61 5.85
C ASN A 150 0.83 -22.43 5.47
N VAL A 151 1.56 -22.52 4.35
CA VAL A 151 2.34 -21.41 3.79
C VAL A 151 1.97 -21.17 2.32
N PHE A 152 2.14 -19.92 1.86
CA PHE A 152 1.90 -19.56 0.46
C PHE A 152 2.75 -20.42 -0.48
N HIS A 153 2.14 -20.97 -1.52
CA HIS A 153 2.81 -21.89 -2.44
C HIS A 153 2.16 -21.87 -3.83
N GLY A 154 2.97 -22.00 -4.88
CA GLY A 154 2.48 -21.97 -6.26
C GLY A 154 2.13 -20.54 -6.70
N GLN A 155 1.21 -20.41 -7.64
CA GLN A 155 0.80 -19.09 -8.15
C GLN A 155 -0.01 -18.31 -7.10
N GLY A 156 0.23 -17.01 -7.01
CA GLY A 156 -0.55 -16.14 -6.16
C GLY A 156 -0.24 -14.66 -6.31
N GLU A 157 -0.95 -13.87 -5.52
CA GLU A 157 -0.92 -12.42 -5.47
C GLU A 157 -0.74 -11.98 -4.02
N LEU A 158 0.27 -11.15 -3.75
CA LEU A 158 0.54 -10.58 -2.43
C LEU A 158 0.55 -9.06 -2.56
N CYS A 159 -0.34 -8.40 -1.81
CA CYS A 159 -0.48 -6.96 -1.87
C CYS A 159 -0.44 -6.34 -0.47
N ASN A 160 0.25 -5.22 -0.37
CA ASN A 160 0.30 -4.38 0.82
C ASN A 160 0.49 -2.91 0.44
N ARG A 161 0.61 -2.04 1.45
CA ARG A 161 0.76 -0.59 1.24
C ARG A 161 1.99 -0.17 0.43
N LYS A 162 3.02 -1.02 0.31
CA LYS A 162 4.29 -0.70 -0.37
C LYS A 162 4.36 -1.28 -1.77
N PHE A 163 3.87 -2.51 -1.95
CA PHE A 163 4.01 -3.22 -3.21
C PHE A 163 2.86 -4.18 -3.46
N HIS A 164 2.75 -4.55 -4.73
CA HIS A 164 1.85 -5.56 -5.24
C HIS A 164 2.68 -6.55 -6.07
N TYR A 165 2.75 -7.80 -5.61
CA TYR A 165 3.43 -8.89 -6.29
C TYR A 165 2.43 -9.88 -6.87
N LYS A 166 2.65 -10.29 -8.12
CA LYS A 166 1.95 -11.41 -8.77
C LYS A 166 2.97 -12.39 -9.31
N GLY A 167 2.88 -13.65 -8.93
CA GLY A 167 3.80 -14.67 -9.41
C GLY A 167 3.83 -15.93 -8.54
N ASN A 168 4.92 -16.67 -8.67
CA ASN A 168 5.12 -17.92 -7.97
C ASN A 168 5.59 -17.71 -6.51
N PHE A 169 5.19 -18.63 -5.64
CA PHE A 169 5.57 -18.72 -4.24
C PHE A 169 6.13 -20.10 -3.93
N PHE A 170 7.17 -20.14 -3.11
CA PHE A 170 7.71 -21.38 -2.55
C PHE A 170 8.00 -21.17 -1.07
N LYS A 171 7.38 -22.00 -0.22
CA LYS A 171 7.51 -21.92 1.24
C LYS A 171 7.25 -20.52 1.81
N GLY A 172 6.20 -19.86 1.34
CA GLY A 172 5.79 -18.53 1.82
C GLY A 172 6.53 -17.36 1.18
N GLN A 173 7.51 -17.60 0.31
CA GLN A 173 8.37 -16.55 -0.26
C GLN A 173 8.11 -16.41 -1.76
N MET A 174 8.17 -15.18 -2.27
CA MET A 174 8.18 -14.93 -3.72
C MET A 174 9.35 -15.70 -4.34
N HIS A 175 9.06 -16.56 -5.32
CA HIS A 175 10.03 -17.51 -5.86
C HIS A 175 9.65 -17.86 -7.29
N GLY A 176 10.60 -18.01 -8.20
CA GLY A 176 10.30 -18.26 -9.61
C GLY A 176 9.83 -16.99 -10.32
N ALA A 177 9.25 -17.13 -11.53
CA ALA A 177 8.71 -16.02 -12.31
C ALA A 177 7.65 -15.21 -11.53
N GLY A 178 7.76 -13.88 -11.60
CA GLY A 178 6.77 -12.95 -11.09
C GLY A 178 7.01 -11.50 -11.48
N VAL A 179 6.07 -10.64 -11.10
CA VAL A 179 6.10 -9.19 -11.31
C VAL A 179 5.81 -8.51 -9.97
N VAL A 180 6.63 -7.53 -9.60
CA VAL A 180 6.38 -6.65 -8.46
C VAL A 180 6.20 -5.22 -8.94
N LYS A 181 5.10 -4.60 -8.51
CA LYS A 181 4.79 -3.20 -8.71
C LYS A 181 4.89 -2.46 -7.39
N PHE A 182 5.54 -1.30 -7.37
CA PHE A 182 5.66 -0.49 -6.17
C PHE A 182 4.61 0.62 -6.17
N ARG A 183 3.94 0.82 -5.03
CA ARG A 183 2.95 1.89 -4.87
C ARG A 183 3.68 3.23 -4.98
N LYS A 184 3.11 4.16 -5.76
CA LYS A 184 3.54 5.56 -5.82
C LYS A 184 3.48 6.13 -4.42
N LEU A 185 4.54 6.82 -4.00
CA LEU A 185 4.51 7.63 -2.80
C LEU A 185 3.59 8.83 -3.10
N THR A 186 2.32 8.75 -2.70
CA THR A 186 1.50 9.95 -2.58
C THR A 186 2.08 10.78 -1.44
N GLU A 187 2.32 12.07 -1.68
CA GLU A 187 2.61 13.02 -0.61
C GLU A 187 1.48 12.94 0.41
N GLU A 188 1.69 12.22 1.52
CA GLU A 188 0.92 12.46 2.72
C GLU A 188 1.16 13.93 3.04
N LYS A 189 0.14 14.75 2.82
CA LYS A 189 0.12 16.14 3.27
C LYS A 189 0.54 16.11 4.74
N ASN A 190 1.72 16.67 5.01
CA ASN A 190 2.11 17.13 6.33
C ASN A 190 1.11 18.20 6.77
N THR A 191 -0.07 17.78 7.22
CA THR A 191 -0.93 18.59 8.08
C THR A 191 -0.71 18.07 9.49
N THR A 192 0.20 18.76 10.17
CA THR A 192 0.15 19.09 11.60
C THR A 192 -0.42 18.02 12.53
N ALA A 193 0.45 17.52 13.40
CA ALA A 193 0.07 16.83 14.63
C ALA A 193 -1.08 17.57 15.34
N LYS A 194 -2.29 17.04 15.21
CA LYS A 194 -3.37 17.18 16.17
C LYS A 194 -3.87 15.78 16.46
N SER A 195 -3.77 15.41 17.73
CA SER A 195 -4.50 14.29 18.28
C SER A 195 -5.98 14.44 17.95
N ILE A 196 -6.59 13.35 17.49
CA ILE A 196 -7.95 12.92 17.84
C ILE A 196 -8.00 11.41 17.60
N ASN A 197 -8.49 10.71 18.60
CA ASN A 197 -8.77 9.28 18.59
C ASN A 197 -9.89 8.93 17.61
N ASN A 198 -9.75 7.73 17.05
CA ASN A 198 -10.77 6.84 16.52
C ASN A 198 -11.49 7.16 15.20
N SER A 199 -11.38 6.15 14.33
CA SER A 199 -12.45 5.65 13.44
C SER A 199 -12.79 6.52 12.22
N SER A 200 -11.97 6.41 11.18
CA SER A 200 -12.38 6.06 9.81
C SER A 200 -11.29 6.48 8.82
N ASN A 201 -10.33 5.59 8.54
CA ASN A 201 -9.60 5.62 7.28
C ASN A 201 -9.61 4.21 6.71
N SER A 202 -10.64 3.93 5.93
CA SER A 202 -10.65 2.80 5.00
C SER A 202 -9.65 3.09 3.89
N ASP A 203 -8.35 3.00 4.20
CA ASP A 203 -7.32 2.76 3.20
C ASP A 203 -7.44 1.30 2.75
N ASN A 204 -8.55 0.96 2.11
CA ASN A 204 -8.70 -0.34 1.48
C ASN A 204 -7.62 -0.45 0.40
N LEU A 205 -6.87 -1.56 0.41
CA LEU A 205 -6.00 -1.91 -0.71
C LEU A 205 -6.86 -1.94 -1.97
N THR A 206 -6.56 -1.06 -2.91
CA THR A 206 -7.23 -1.00 -4.21
C THR A 206 -6.37 -1.74 -5.25
N SER A 207 -7.05 -2.47 -6.14
CA SER A 207 -6.45 -3.06 -7.34
C SER A 207 -6.23 -2.03 -8.45
N ASP A 208 -6.42 -0.74 -8.17
CA ASP A 208 -6.17 0.36 -9.11
C ASP A 208 -4.67 0.45 -9.46
N GLU A 209 -4.36 -0.09 -10.64
CA GLU A 209 -3.04 -0.13 -11.25
C GLU A 209 -2.44 1.27 -11.47
N SER A 210 -3.26 2.33 -11.54
CA SER A 210 -2.78 3.70 -11.73
C SER A 210 -1.96 4.23 -10.54
N LEU A 211 -2.08 3.61 -9.37
CA LEU A 211 -1.36 3.98 -8.15
C LEU A 211 0.05 3.38 -8.07
N TYR A 212 0.51 2.64 -9.07
CA TYR A 212 1.79 1.95 -9.05
C TYR A 212 2.75 2.43 -10.15
N HIS A 213 4.03 2.62 -9.82
CA HIS A 213 5.20 2.82 -10.71
C HIS A 213 6.47 2.84 -9.84
N PRO A 214 7.65 2.36 -10.31
CA PRO A 214 7.93 1.45 -11.43
C PRO A 214 7.89 -0.04 -11.00
N GLU A 215 8.09 -0.96 -11.94
CA GLU A 215 7.94 -2.42 -11.77
C GLU A 215 9.24 -3.21 -12.00
N PHE A 216 9.38 -4.38 -11.37
CA PHE A 216 10.37 -5.39 -11.73
C PHE A 216 9.65 -6.65 -12.20
N SER A 217 10.13 -7.22 -13.31
CA SER A 217 9.66 -8.48 -13.87
C SER A 217 10.83 -9.45 -14.00
N GLY A 218 10.66 -10.66 -13.48
CA GLY A 218 11.72 -11.66 -13.52
C GLY A 218 11.52 -12.83 -12.59
N GLU A 219 12.59 -13.59 -12.41
CA GLU A 219 12.70 -14.69 -11.47
C GLU A 219 13.06 -14.17 -10.08
N PHE A 220 12.42 -14.73 -9.06
CA PHE A 220 12.71 -14.46 -7.65
C PHE A 220 13.30 -15.70 -6.99
N ARG A 221 14.18 -15.52 -6.01
CA ARG A 221 14.62 -16.58 -5.10
C ARG A 221 14.54 -16.08 -3.66
N GLY A 222 13.54 -16.59 -2.95
CA GLY A 222 13.35 -16.29 -1.53
C GLY A 222 13.04 -14.83 -1.25
N GLY A 223 12.18 -14.22 -2.06
CA GLY A 223 11.79 -12.83 -1.94
C GLY A 223 12.71 -11.83 -2.64
N ILE A 224 13.82 -12.28 -3.22
CA ILE A 224 14.84 -11.43 -3.82
C ILE A 224 14.87 -11.65 -5.34
N PRO A 225 14.95 -10.59 -6.17
CA PRO A 225 15.22 -10.72 -7.60
C PRO A 225 16.45 -11.59 -7.89
N TYR A 226 16.36 -12.49 -8.86
CA TYR A 226 17.42 -13.42 -9.23
C TYR A 226 17.78 -13.36 -10.72
N GLU A 227 16.80 -13.30 -11.62
CA GLU A 227 16.98 -13.00 -13.04
C GLU A 227 15.91 -12.02 -13.46
N GLY A 228 16.17 -11.14 -14.43
CA GLY A 228 15.15 -10.27 -15.02
C GLY A 228 15.52 -8.80 -14.97
N SER A 229 14.54 -7.93 -15.18
CA SER A 229 14.81 -6.50 -15.36
C SER A 229 13.69 -5.63 -14.82
N GLY A 230 14.05 -4.39 -14.51
CA GLY A 230 13.12 -3.35 -14.10
C GLY A 230 13.64 -2.60 -12.88
N TYR A 231 12.71 -2.03 -12.12
CA TYR A 231 13.00 -1.25 -10.93
C TYR A 231 12.79 -2.07 -9.66
N PHE A 232 13.81 -2.11 -8.80
CA PHE A 232 13.70 -2.71 -7.49
C PHE A 232 14.18 -1.76 -6.40
N ARG A 233 13.50 -1.78 -5.25
CA ARG A 233 13.78 -0.92 -4.10
C ARG A 233 14.21 -1.75 -2.90
N TYR A 234 15.47 -1.60 -2.49
CA TYR A 234 15.98 -2.09 -1.21
C TYR A 234 15.86 -0.99 -0.15
N PRO A 235 16.00 -1.33 1.15
CA PRO A 235 16.10 -0.33 2.20
C PRO A 235 17.21 0.70 1.91
N ALA A 236 18.41 0.28 1.50
CA ALA A 236 19.56 1.18 1.35
C ALA A 236 19.69 1.86 -0.02
N TYR A 237 19.03 1.37 -1.06
CA TYR A 237 19.17 1.86 -2.43
C TYR A 237 17.99 1.44 -3.32
N SER A 238 17.89 2.04 -4.50
CA SER A 238 17.04 1.55 -5.58
C SER A 238 17.86 1.31 -6.84
N PHE A 239 17.50 0.29 -7.61
CA PHE A 239 18.21 -0.07 -8.84
C PHE A 239 17.20 -0.23 -9.98
N HIS A 240 17.52 0.35 -11.14
CA HIS A 240 16.80 0.15 -12.39
C HIS A 240 17.75 -0.47 -13.41
N GLY A 241 17.51 -1.70 -13.83
CA GLY A 241 18.40 -2.39 -14.75
C GLY A 241 18.17 -3.89 -14.75
N THR A 242 19.17 -4.65 -15.18
CA THR A 242 19.09 -6.11 -15.25
C THR A 242 19.74 -6.75 -14.02
N ILE A 243 19.10 -7.81 -13.53
CA ILE A 243 19.63 -8.70 -12.50
C ILE A 243 19.94 -10.03 -13.17
N THR A 244 21.14 -10.56 -12.94
CA THR A 244 21.56 -11.89 -13.36
C THR A 244 22.18 -12.62 -12.18
N LYS A 245 21.71 -13.84 -11.91
CA LYS A 245 22.08 -14.67 -10.75
C LYS A 245 22.06 -13.92 -9.41
N GLY A 246 21.08 -13.04 -9.23
CA GLY A 246 20.88 -12.23 -8.02
C GLY A 246 21.79 -11.01 -7.89
N LYS A 247 22.52 -10.66 -8.96
CA LYS A 247 23.47 -9.55 -8.97
C LYS A 247 23.11 -8.54 -10.06
N LYS A 248 23.38 -7.25 -9.80
CA LYS A 248 23.27 -6.20 -10.82
C LYS A 248 24.19 -6.55 -11.99
N HIS A 249 23.65 -6.55 -13.20
CA HIS A 249 24.36 -6.92 -14.41
C HIS A 249 23.85 -6.10 -15.60
N GLY A 250 24.69 -5.90 -16.61
CA GLY A 250 24.37 -5.09 -17.78
C GLY A 250 24.21 -3.61 -17.44
N GLU A 251 23.60 -2.86 -18.36
CA GLU A 251 23.31 -1.44 -18.17
C GLU A 251 22.27 -1.24 -17.07
N GLY A 252 22.51 -0.25 -16.19
CA GLY A 252 21.57 0.09 -15.14
C GLY A 252 21.86 1.41 -14.44
N VAL A 253 20.96 1.78 -13.54
CA VAL A 253 21.04 2.97 -12.70
C VAL A 253 20.80 2.58 -11.24
N LEU A 254 21.78 2.87 -10.39
CA LEU A 254 21.73 2.66 -8.94
C LEU A 254 21.61 4.02 -8.23
N TYR A 255 20.62 4.17 -7.36
CA TYR A 255 20.45 5.34 -6.49
C TYR A 255 20.61 4.94 -5.02
N HIS A 256 21.52 5.60 -4.32
CA HIS A 256 21.74 5.43 -2.88
C HIS A 256 20.89 6.41 -2.06
N GLN A 257 20.57 6.04 -0.81
CA GLN A 257 19.83 6.93 0.10
C GLN A 257 20.55 8.25 0.42
N ASP A 258 21.89 8.29 0.34
CA ASP A 258 22.69 9.51 0.55
C ASP A 258 22.66 10.46 -0.66
N GLY A 259 21.85 10.12 -1.68
CA GLY A 259 21.68 10.89 -2.91
C GLY A 259 22.79 10.66 -3.92
N LYS A 260 23.72 9.70 -3.74
CA LYS A 260 24.64 9.30 -4.81
C LYS A 260 23.93 8.44 -5.85
N TYR A 261 24.40 8.48 -7.09
CA TYR A 261 23.98 7.55 -8.13
C TYR A 261 25.15 7.04 -8.97
N GLN A 262 24.94 5.87 -9.58
CA GLN A 262 25.81 5.24 -10.57
C GLN A 262 24.94 4.86 -11.77
N GLN A 263 25.34 5.24 -12.98
CA GLN A 263 24.65 4.90 -14.22
C GLN A 263 25.67 4.33 -15.21
N GLY A 264 25.44 3.11 -15.69
CA GLY A 264 26.31 2.45 -16.65
C GLY A 264 26.32 0.94 -16.48
N LEU A 265 27.41 0.32 -16.91
CA LEU A 265 27.60 -1.13 -16.94
C LEU A 265 27.90 -1.68 -15.54
N PHE A 266 27.11 -2.66 -15.13
CA PHE A 266 27.36 -3.49 -13.96
C PHE A 266 27.75 -4.91 -14.39
N GLU A 267 28.73 -5.49 -13.70
CA GLU A 267 29.06 -6.91 -13.81
C GLU A 267 29.13 -7.52 -12.42
N ASN A 268 28.16 -8.38 -12.08
CA ASN A 268 28.14 -9.10 -10.81
C ASN A 268 28.19 -8.16 -9.59
N ASP A 269 27.33 -7.13 -9.59
CA ASP A 269 27.28 -6.02 -8.62
C ASP A 269 28.41 -4.99 -8.68
N VAL A 270 29.45 -5.23 -9.48
CA VAL A 270 30.54 -4.27 -9.67
C VAL A 270 30.14 -3.26 -10.73
N PHE A 271 30.23 -1.97 -10.40
CA PHE A 271 30.12 -0.90 -11.39
C PHE A 271 31.40 -0.87 -12.21
N VAL A 272 31.33 -1.27 -13.49
CA VAL A 272 32.50 -1.43 -14.37
C VAL A 272 32.83 -0.12 -15.08
N SER A 273 31.82 0.55 -15.64
CA SER A 273 32.00 1.77 -16.41
C SER A 273 30.73 2.61 -16.46
N GLY A 274 30.87 3.94 -16.50
CA GLY A 274 29.75 4.86 -16.68
C GLY A 274 29.91 6.15 -15.88
N THR A 275 28.80 6.78 -15.55
CA THR A 275 28.74 8.02 -14.78
C THR A 275 28.41 7.76 -13.31
N MET A 276 29.16 8.39 -12.40
CA MET A 276 28.82 8.46 -10.98
C MET A 276 28.65 9.92 -10.58
N GLY A 277 27.63 10.22 -9.78
CA GLY A 277 27.39 11.57 -9.31
C GLY A 277 26.56 11.63 -8.04
N LYS A 278 26.24 12.86 -7.60
CA LYS A 278 25.16 13.08 -6.64
C LYS A 278 23.92 13.45 -7.42
N ALA A 279 22.88 12.64 -7.27
CA ALA A 279 21.56 12.87 -7.80
C ALA A 279 20.98 14.09 -7.10
N ARG A 280 21.29 15.27 -7.65
CA ARG A 280 20.35 16.37 -7.61
C ARG A 280 19.61 16.36 -8.94
N ALA A 281 18.55 15.55 -8.93
CA ALA A 281 17.26 15.97 -9.44
C ALA A 281 16.88 15.73 -10.92
N ALA A 282 17.49 14.85 -11.71
CA ALA A 282 16.97 14.51 -13.06
C ALA A 282 16.31 13.11 -13.13
N LEU A 283 15.10 13.03 -13.70
CA LEU A 283 14.29 11.82 -13.91
C LEU A 283 14.40 11.27 -15.34
N LYS A 284 14.61 12.13 -16.35
CA LYS A 284 14.69 11.74 -17.78
C LYS A 284 15.38 12.83 -18.61
N TYR A 285 16.28 12.47 -19.53
CA TYR A 285 16.84 13.39 -20.55
C TYR A 285 16.45 12.94 -21.96
N VAL A 286 16.20 13.91 -22.85
CA VAL A 286 15.94 13.74 -24.28
C VAL A 286 16.83 14.71 -25.04
N GLY A 287 17.83 14.21 -25.78
CA GLY A 287 18.79 15.03 -26.52
C GLY A 287 19.97 14.21 -27.02
N THR A 288 21.01 14.91 -27.48
CA THR A 288 22.25 14.27 -27.96
C THR A 288 23.28 14.08 -26.86
N PHE A 289 24.23 13.18 -27.09
CA PHE A 289 25.33 12.90 -26.17
C PHE A 289 26.67 13.06 -26.90
N ASP A 290 27.70 13.52 -26.20
CA ASP A 290 29.06 13.54 -26.72
C ASP A 290 29.70 12.14 -26.72
N LYS A 291 30.93 12.04 -27.23
CA LYS A 291 31.70 10.79 -27.32
C LYS A 291 31.95 10.12 -25.96
N ASP A 292 31.84 10.87 -24.86
CA ASP A 292 32.03 10.40 -23.49
C ASP A 292 30.69 10.12 -22.78
N GLY A 293 29.57 10.17 -23.53
CA GLY A 293 28.22 9.89 -23.04
C GLY A 293 27.61 11.01 -22.18
N LYS A 294 28.20 12.22 -22.19
CA LYS A 294 27.64 13.36 -21.47
C LYS A 294 26.60 14.08 -22.33
N MET A 295 25.57 14.65 -21.70
CA MET A 295 24.56 15.46 -22.40
C MET A 295 25.25 16.58 -23.17
N PHE A 296 24.96 16.68 -24.47
CA PHE A 296 25.62 17.60 -25.39
C PHE A 296 24.62 18.12 -26.42
N GLY A 297 24.78 19.37 -26.87
CA GLY A 297 23.87 19.99 -27.82
C GLY A 297 22.49 20.26 -27.21
N ASN A 298 21.50 20.53 -28.06
CA ASN A 298 20.15 20.86 -27.57
C ASN A 298 19.45 19.64 -26.97
N GLY A 299 18.80 19.83 -25.82
CA GLY A 299 18.04 18.77 -25.17
C GLY A 299 17.06 19.27 -24.13
N THR A 300 16.34 18.31 -23.54
CA THR A 300 15.31 18.50 -22.53
C THR A 300 15.54 17.54 -21.36
N VAL A 301 15.56 18.04 -20.13
CA VAL A 301 15.62 17.23 -18.91
C VAL A 301 14.37 17.41 -18.06
N VAL A 302 13.72 16.32 -17.71
CA VAL A 302 12.64 16.28 -16.71
C VAL A 302 13.27 16.03 -15.36
N MET A 303 13.03 16.93 -14.42
CA MET A 303 13.55 16.88 -13.07
C MET A 303 12.64 16.06 -12.15
N ILE A 304 13.20 15.53 -11.06
CA ILE A 304 12.44 14.77 -10.05
C ILE A 304 11.39 15.64 -9.34
N ASP A 305 11.62 16.95 -9.26
CA ASP A 305 10.66 17.92 -8.73
C ASP A 305 9.53 18.25 -9.75
N GLY A 306 9.62 17.72 -10.97
CA GLY A 306 8.66 17.91 -12.04
C GLY A 306 8.92 19.13 -12.92
N ARG A 307 10.01 19.88 -12.71
CA ARG A 307 10.45 20.91 -13.68
C ARG A 307 10.95 20.26 -14.96
N VAL A 308 10.79 20.95 -16.09
CA VAL A 308 11.39 20.57 -17.37
C VAL A 308 12.36 21.66 -17.77
N LEU A 309 13.63 21.32 -17.98
CA LEU A 309 14.64 22.27 -18.44
C LEU A 309 15.02 21.96 -19.88
N GLU A 310 15.11 23.00 -20.71
CA GLU A 310 15.44 22.92 -22.13
C GLU A 310 16.58 23.89 -22.46
N GLY A 311 17.47 23.51 -23.36
CA GLY A 311 18.54 24.38 -23.83
C GLY A 311 19.74 23.61 -24.36
N GLU A 312 20.85 24.31 -24.56
CA GLU A 312 22.11 23.72 -25.01
C GLU A 312 22.86 23.09 -23.83
N PHE A 313 23.33 21.86 -24.00
CA PHE A 313 24.14 21.15 -23.04
C PHE A 313 25.58 21.03 -23.52
N LYS A 314 26.53 21.15 -22.60
CA LYS A 314 27.93 20.85 -22.84
C LYS A 314 28.52 20.16 -21.63
N GLU A 315 29.21 19.04 -21.87
CA GLU A 315 29.80 18.20 -20.82
C GLU A 315 28.81 17.84 -19.70
N GLY A 316 27.53 17.60 -20.03
CA GLY A 316 26.52 17.18 -19.06
C GLY A 316 25.90 18.32 -18.25
N SER A 317 26.26 19.58 -18.52
CA SER A 317 25.66 20.75 -17.88
C SER A 317 24.82 21.53 -18.87
N LEU A 318 23.64 21.98 -18.43
CA LEU A 318 22.83 22.95 -19.17
C LEU A 318 23.57 24.29 -19.18
N LEU A 319 23.83 24.82 -20.37
CA LEU A 319 24.42 26.14 -20.56
C LEU A 319 23.35 27.22 -20.35
N SER A 320 23.83 28.40 -19.97
CA SER A 320 23.02 29.62 -19.94
C SER A 320 23.13 30.30 -21.31
N PRO A 321 22.03 30.80 -21.90
CA PRO A 321 20.66 30.79 -21.38
C PRO A 321 19.94 29.44 -21.60
N GLY A 322 18.83 29.25 -20.89
CA GLY A 322 17.96 28.08 -21.05
C GLY A 322 16.50 28.39 -20.72
N LYS A 323 15.67 27.36 -20.83
CA LYS A 323 14.23 27.42 -20.56
C LYS A 323 13.86 26.49 -19.43
N ILE A 324 13.02 26.95 -18.51
CA ILE A 324 12.47 26.16 -17.40
C ILE A 324 10.95 26.20 -17.49
N THR A 325 10.32 25.04 -17.65
CA THR A 325 8.87 24.86 -17.47
C THR A 325 8.61 24.28 -16.08
N TYR A 326 7.83 24.98 -15.26
CA TYR A 326 7.49 24.57 -13.90
C TYR A 326 6.24 23.68 -13.88
N ARG A 327 6.00 22.99 -12.75
CA ARG A 327 4.85 22.08 -12.57
C ARG A 327 3.50 22.77 -12.77
N ASP A 328 3.41 24.05 -12.40
CA ASP A 328 2.20 24.85 -12.58
C ASP A 328 1.99 25.29 -14.04
N LYS A 329 2.91 24.96 -14.95
CA LYS A 329 2.99 25.36 -16.36
C LYS A 329 3.49 26.79 -16.59
N SER A 330 3.96 27.49 -15.56
CA SER A 330 4.73 28.71 -15.78
C SER A 330 6.04 28.40 -16.49
N VAL A 331 6.54 29.36 -17.26
CA VAL A 331 7.71 29.19 -18.12
C VAL A 331 8.68 30.32 -17.89
N TYR A 332 9.96 30.00 -17.74
CA TYR A 332 11.05 30.96 -17.77
C TYR A 332 11.95 30.69 -18.98
N GLU A 333 12.39 31.73 -19.67
CA GLU A 333 13.39 31.67 -20.73
C GLU A 333 14.41 32.78 -20.49
N GLY A 334 15.67 32.43 -20.24
CA GLY A 334 16.69 33.42 -19.90
C GLY A 334 17.95 32.83 -19.30
N GLU A 335 18.76 33.69 -18.69
CA GLU A 335 20.00 33.28 -18.06
C GLU A 335 19.77 32.37 -16.84
N LEU A 336 20.68 31.42 -16.65
CA LEU A 336 20.60 30.44 -15.57
C LEU A 336 21.91 30.42 -14.77
N GLU A 337 21.80 30.39 -13.44
CA GLU A 337 22.91 30.03 -12.56
C GLU A 337 22.48 28.80 -11.75
N LYS A 338 23.26 27.72 -11.74
CA LYS A 338 22.97 26.51 -10.95
C LYS A 338 21.53 25.97 -11.11
N LEU A 339 21.00 26.05 -12.34
CA LEU A 339 19.66 25.56 -12.72
C LEU A 339 18.47 26.32 -12.06
N ILE A 340 18.68 27.59 -11.69
CA ILE A 340 17.64 28.53 -11.24
C ILE A 340 17.71 29.84 -12.05
N ARG A 341 16.63 30.63 -12.06
CA ARG A 341 16.54 31.88 -12.83
C ARG A 341 17.56 32.90 -12.31
N HIS A 342 18.34 33.47 -13.21
CA HIS A 342 19.35 34.47 -12.90
C HIS A 342 19.51 35.42 -14.09
N GLY A 343 20.23 36.55 -13.92
CA GLY A 343 20.55 37.45 -15.03
C GLY A 343 19.30 37.98 -15.74
N GLN A 344 19.37 38.18 -17.06
CA GLN A 344 18.21 38.64 -17.84
C GLN A 344 17.35 37.48 -18.31
N GLY A 345 16.03 37.64 -18.27
CA GLY A 345 15.12 36.65 -18.82
C GLY A 345 13.66 37.09 -18.91
N VAL A 346 12.83 36.17 -19.37
CA VAL A 346 11.38 36.31 -19.52
C VAL A 346 10.71 35.22 -18.69
N PHE A 347 9.81 35.61 -17.77
CA PHE A 347 8.97 34.69 -17.01
C PHE A 347 7.50 34.89 -17.40
N THR A 348 6.89 33.84 -17.94
CA THR A 348 5.45 33.76 -18.21
C THR A 348 4.77 32.96 -17.10
N ALA A 349 3.97 33.64 -16.29
CA ALA A 349 3.19 33.04 -15.23
C ALA A 349 1.99 32.25 -15.80
N THR A 350 1.43 31.36 -14.99
CA THR A 350 0.28 30.52 -15.34
C THR A 350 -0.99 31.31 -15.67
N ASN A 351 -1.13 32.50 -15.08
CA ASN A 351 -2.23 33.41 -15.36
C ASN A 351 -2.04 34.21 -16.66
N GLY A 352 -0.92 34.04 -17.38
CA GLY A 352 -0.59 34.76 -18.61
C GLY A 352 0.18 36.07 -18.39
N SER A 353 0.50 36.47 -17.15
CA SER A 353 1.36 37.63 -16.91
C SER A 353 2.78 37.33 -17.37
N VAL A 354 3.45 38.29 -18.00
CA VAL A 354 4.80 38.16 -18.54
C VAL A 354 5.70 39.21 -17.91
N TYR A 355 6.74 38.77 -17.20
CA TYR A 355 7.82 39.64 -16.75
C TYR A 355 9.04 39.48 -17.66
N THR A 356 9.62 40.58 -18.12
CA THR A 356 10.87 40.62 -18.88
C THR A 356 11.86 41.51 -18.14
N GLY A 357 12.99 40.99 -17.67
CA GLY A 357 13.96 41.78 -16.93
C GLY A 357 14.93 40.95 -16.12
N GLY A 358 15.51 41.57 -15.11
CA GLY A 358 16.50 40.96 -14.23
C GLY A 358 15.92 39.95 -13.24
N PHE A 359 16.70 38.90 -12.98
CA PHE A 359 16.45 37.86 -11.99
C PHE A 359 17.68 37.61 -11.13
N ASN A 360 17.47 37.36 -9.85
CA ASN A 360 18.51 36.95 -8.91
C ASN A 360 17.98 35.84 -8.00
N LYS A 361 18.57 34.64 -8.10
CA LYS A 361 18.22 33.46 -7.30
C LYS A 361 16.70 33.18 -7.30
N ASP A 362 16.12 33.06 -8.49
CA ASP A 362 14.68 32.87 -8.71
C ASP A 362 13.75 34.05 -8.37
N GLU A 363 14.25 35.22 -7.99
CA GLU A 363 13.40 36.39 -7.74
C GLU A 363 13.56 37.44 -8.84
N MET A 364 12.48 38.16 -9.19
CA MET A 364 12.58 39.33 -10.07
C MET A 364 13.35 40.42 -9.34
N ASP A 365 14.49 40.84 -9.90
CA ASP A 365 15.46 41.73 -9.26
C ASP A 365 16.22 42.52 -10.33
N GLY A 366 16.25 43.85 -10.21
CA GLY A 366 16.81 44.76 -11.21
C GLY A 366 15.76 45.37 -12.13
N GLN A 367 16.18 45.93 -13.26
CA GLN A 367 15.27 46.54 -14.22
C GLN A 367 14.41 45.49 -14.93
N GLY A 368 13.12 45.77 -15.10
CA GLY A 368 12.21 44.89 -15.80
C GLY A 368 10.85 45.50 -16.14
N VAL A 369 10.07 44.74 -16.89
CA VAL A 369 8.72 45.06 -17.35
C VAL A 369 7.80 43.89 -17.06
N LEU A 370 6.77 44.09 -16.24
CA LEU A 370 5.69 43.14 -16.00
C LEU A 370 4.44 43.56 -16.79
N VAL A 371 3.95 42.70 -17.67
CA VAL A 371 2.72 42.88 -18.43
C VAL A 371 1.69 41.87 -17.94
N HIS A 372 0.51 42.34 -17.54
CA HIS A 372 -0.61 41.49 -17.17
C HIS A 372 -1.50 41.15 -18.38
N PRO A 373 -2.29 40.07 -18.33
CA PRO A 373 -3.16 39.65 -19.44
C PRO A 373 -4.18 40.70 -19.89
N ASP A 374 -4.56 41.63 -19.02
CA ASP A 374 -5.47 42.73 -19.31
C ASP A 374 -4.80 43.94 -20.01
N GLY A 375 -3.48 43.86 -20.22
CA GLY A 375 -2.66 44.88 -20.84
C GLY A 375 -2.04 45.88 -19.87
N GLN A 376 -2.24 45.74 -18.55
CA GLN A 376 -1.53 46.58 -17.58
C GLN A 376 -0.03 46.33 -17.66
N LYS A 377 0.76 47.41 -17.67
CA LYS A 377 2.22 47.36 -17.79
C LYS A 377 2.87 48.06 -16.59
N LEU A 378 3.79 47.39 -15.92
CA LEU A 378 4.63 47.93 -14.86
C LEU A 378 6.08 47.85 -15.32
N GLU A 379 6.80 48.97 -15.35
CA GLU A 379 8.16 49.06 -15.84
C GLU A 379 9.06 49.78 -14.83
N GLY A 380 10.19 49.20 -14.47
CA GLY A 380 11.15 49.84 -13.57
C GLY A 380 12.01 48.85 -12.81
N THR A 381 12.49 49.28 -11.65
CA THR A 381 13.36 48.51 -10.75
C THR A 381 12.53 47.62 -9.85
N PHE A 382 12.79 46.32 -9.93
CA PHE A 382 12.24 45.30 -9.06
C PHE A 382 13.27 44.89 -8.00
N GLN A 383 12.80 44.55 -6.80
CA GLN A 383 13.60 43.93 -5.76
C GLN A 383 12.76 42.87 -5.06
N LYS A 384 13.29 41.63 -4.99
CA LYS A 384 12.60 40.47 -4.38
C LYS A 384 11.16 40.28 -4.88
N GLY A 385 10.95 40.46 -6.19
CA GLY A 385 9.64 40.30 -6.81
C GLY A 385 8.72 41.52 -6.77
N ARG A 386 9.14 42.66 -6.20
CA ARG A 386 8.30 43.86 -6.04
C ARG A 386 8.87 45.02 -6.82
N LEU A 387 8.01 45.80 -7.49
CA LEU A 387 8.41 47.07 -8.11
C LEU A 387 8.67 48.11 -6.98
N ILE A 388 9.91 48.59 -6.86
CA ILE A 388 10.31 49.56 -5.83
C ILE A 388 10.52 50.98 -6.39
N ASN A 389 10.77 51.08 -7.70
CA ASN A 389 10.88 52.36 -8.40
C ASN A 389 10.58 52.17 -9.88
N GLY A 390 9.56 52.81 -10.43
CA GLY A 390 9.21 52.62 -11.84
C GLY A 390 8.02 53.46 -12.30
N PHE A 391 7.54 53.14 -13.48
CA PHE A 391 6.36 53.72 -14.11
C PHE A 391 5.33 52.61 -14.36
N GLY A 392 4.07 52.87 -14.04
CA GLY A 392 2.97 51.94 -14.25
C GLY A 392 1.86 52.53 -15.11
N GLN A 393 1.32 51.71 -16.01
CA GLN A 393 0.09 51.97 -16.75
C GLN A 393 -1.02 51.05 -16.21
N LEU A 394 -1.98 51.65 -15.51
CA LEU A 394 -3.19 50.96 -15.04
C LEU A 394 -4.33 51.20 -16.04
N ARG A 395 -4.84 50.12 -16.64
CA ARG A 395 -6.01 50.19 -17.53
C ARG A 395 -7.30 50.15 -16.70
N LEU A 396 -8.15 51.15 -16.88
CA LEU A 396 -9.46 51.24 -16.24
C LEU A 396 -10.51 50.44 -17.02
N LYS A 397 -11.60 50.03 -16.35
CA LYS A 397 -12.66 49.20 -16.94
C LYS A 397 -13.39 49.84 -18.13
N ASP A 398 -13.30 51.17 -18.27
CA ASP A 398 -13.89 51.96 -19.35
C ASP A 398 -12.98 52.15 -20.57
N GLY A 399 -11.77 51.57 -20.54
CA GLY A 399 -10.77 51.71 -21.59
C GLY A 399 -9.84 52.92 -21.43
N GLY A 400 -10.02 53.74 -20.40
CA GLY A 400 -9.04 54.76 -20.00
C GLY A 400 -7.77 54.13 -19.39
N TYR A 401 -6.71 54.92 -19.27
CA TYR A 401 -5.48 54.49 -18.60
C TYR A 401 -5.01 55.56 -17.61
N TYR A 402 -4.43 55.12 -16.50
CA TYR A 402 -3.69 55.96 -15.57
C TYR A 402 -2.20 55.67 -15.72
N GLU A 403 -1.40 56.73 -15.86
CA GLU A 403 0.04 56.69 -15.93
C GLU A 403 0.63 57.39 -14.70
N GLY A 404 1.55 56.73 -14.01
CA GLY A 404 2.18 57.31 -12.83
C GLY A 404 3.48 56.63 -12.46
N THR A 405 4.35 57.39 -11.79
CA THR A 405 5.58 56.87 -11.20
C THR A 405 5.27 56.21 -9.85
N TRP A 406 5.67 54.95 -9.70
CA TRP A 406 5.74 54.23 -8.45
C TRP A 406 7.09 54.47 -7.80
N VAL A 407 7.08 55.07 -6.62
CA VAL A 407 8.26 55.19 -5.75
C VAL A 407 7.80 54.68 -4.40
N GLU A 408 8.50 53.68 -3.86
CA GLU A 408 8.23 53.15 -2.51
C GLU A 408 8.58 54.17 -1.41
#